data_AF-A4CA67-F1
#
_entry.id   AF-A4CA67-F1
#
_cell.length_a   1.000
_cell.length_b   1.000
_cell.length_c   1.000
_cell.angle_alpha   90.00
_cell.angle_beta   90.00
_cell.angle_gamma   90.00
#
_symmetry.space_group_name_H-M   'P 1'
#
loop_
_entity.id
_entity.type
_entity.pdbx_description
1 polymer ?
#
loop_
_entity_poly.entity_id
_entity_poly.type
_entity_poly.pdbx_seq_one_letter_code
_entity_poly.pdbx_strand_id
1 'polypeptide(L)'
;MFCDTQITYINKSINRDVPKIFIFASNAIPSFDALKEGVAWKVIENIGQDSMSCFVYPAKTEVYASWENNCNQTKALNCIPGKRYTITENSSGIILIENGNALKSSEVELTNDIKVKNGISAHLSKGGSDLIKKNVVAFGQKASFLIKPKIYWGIASEIQQSGAISSAVIDSLNFFEQNLESVSSATVSLNGNAKEGYSFKVEEQE
;
A
#
# COMPACT_ATOMS: atom_id res chain seq x y z
N MET A 1 -2.31 -10.21 18.23
CA MET A 1 -3.12 -8.97 18.25
C MET A 1 -2.44 -8.02 17.28
N PHE A 2 -3.14 -7.53 16.25
CA PHE A 2 -2.54 -6.55 15.34
C PHE A 2 -2.64 -5.19 16.01
N CYS A 3 -1.51 -4.61 16.41
CA CYS A 3 -1.41 -3.24 16.90
C CYS A 3 -0.96 -2.31 15.78
N ASP A 4 -1.32 -1.04 15.91
CA ASP A 4 -0.74 0.00 15.07
C ASP A 4 0.77 0.03 15.32
N THR A 5 1.56 0.21 14.26
CA THR A 5 3.01 0.33 14.36
C THR A 5 3.40 1.81 14.24
N GLN A 6 4.05 2.35 15.25
CA GLN A 6 4.65 3.68 15.20
C GLN A 6 5.98 3.60 14.43
N ILE A 7 6.13 4.34 13.34
CA ILE A 7 7.34 4.32 12.53
C ILE A 7 8.00 5.70 12.55
N THR A 8 9.30 5.71 12.83
CA THR A 8 10.17 6.89 12.77
C THR A 8 11.18 6.70 11.64
N TYR A 9 11.17 7.59 10.66
CA TYR A 9 12.21 7.69 9.64
C TYR A 9 13.25 8.74 10.06
N ILE A 10 14.54 8.44 9.97
CA ILE A 10 15.65 9.39 10.23
C ILE A 10 16.52 9.50 8.98
N ASN A 11 16.74 10.70 8.48
CA ASN A 11 17.70 10.89 7.39
C ASN A 11 19.12 11.08 7.94
N LYS A 12 19.97 10.05 7.89
CA LYS A 12 21.41 10.14 8.21
C LYS A 12 22.28 10.30 6.96
N SER A 13 21.67 10.44 5.79
CA SER A 13 22.41 10.59 4.53
C SER A 13 22.91 12.01 4.34
N ILE A 14 24.01 12.13 3.59
CA ILE A 14 24.64 13.42 3.29
C ILE A 14 24.21 13.81 1.87
N ASN A 15 23.02 14.43 1.73
CA ASN A 15 22.59 15.00 0.46
C ASN A 15 21.73 16.26 0.63
N ARG A 16 21.96 17.25 -0.22
CA ARG A 16 21.24 18.53 -0.28
C ARG A 16 19.98 18.43 -1.13
N ASP A 17 19.99 17.60 -2.16
CA ASP A 17 18.84 17.30 -3.02
C ASP A 17 18.29 15.92 -2.61
N VAL A 18 17.46 15.92 -1.56
CA VAL A 18 16.98 14.67 -0.95
C VAL A 18 15.93 14.03 -1.87
N PRO A 19 16.18 12.85 -2.46
CA PRO A 19 15.16 12.13 -3.22
C PRO A 19 14.01 11.73 -2.28
N LYS A 20 12.81 11.56 -2.83
CA LYS A 20 11.65 11.20 -2.00
C LYS A 20 11.81 9.77 -1.53
N ILE A 21 11.47 9.55 -0.26
CA ILE A 21 11.35 8.20 0.29
C ILE A 21 9.92 7.78 0.13
N PHE A 22 9.70 6.60 -0.43
CA PHE A 22 8.36 6.03 -0.52
C PHE A 22 8.32 4.67 0.14
N ILE A 23 7.15 4.36 0.67
CA ILE A 23 6.86 3.14 1.41
C ILE A 23 5.66 2.51 0.75
N PHE A 24 5.73 1.21 0.49
CA PHE A 24 4.63 0.44 -0.08
C PHE A 24 4.52 -0.93 0.58
N ALA A 25 3.39 -1.61 0.33
CA ALA A 25 3.26 -3.03 0.60
C ALA A 25 3.02 -3.79 -0.71
N SER A 26 3.44 -5.04 -0.73
CA SER A 26 3.28 -5.91 -1.91
C SER A 26 2.07 -6.84 -1.72
N ASN A 27 1.33 -7.07 -2.79
CA ASN A 27 0.35 -8.16 -2.82
C ASN A 27 1.13 -9.48 -2.95
N ALA A 28 1.13 -10.32 -1.92
CA ALA A 28 1.95 -11.52 -1.90
C ALA A 28 1.42 -12.68 -2.79
N ILE A 29 0.57 -12.37 -3.77
CA ILE A 29 0.14 -13.30 -4.81
C ILE A 29 1.28 -13.46 -5.82
N PRO A 30 1.63 -14.69 -6.24
CA PRO A 30 2.80 -14.94 -7.10
C PRO A 30 2.85 -14.16 -8.41
N SER A 31 1.70 -13.77 -8.97
CA SER A 31 1.62 -13.04 -10.23
C SER A 31 1.79 -11.53 -10.10
N PHE A 32 1.92 -10.99 -8.88
CA PHE A 32 1.99 -9.56 -8.63
C PHE A 32 3.40 -9.02 -8.88
N ASP A 33 3.50 -7.99 -9.71
CA ASP A 33 4.74 -7.28 -10.00
C ASP A 33 4.72 -5.92 -9.29
N ALA A 34 5.48 -5.79 -8.20
CA ALA A 34 5.49 -4.58 -7.38
C ALA A 34 5.95 -3.32 -8.14
N LEU A 35 6.81 -3.45 -9.14
CA LEU A 35 7.28 -2.32 -9.94
C LEU A 35 6.20 -1.82 -10.90
N LYS A 36 5.35 -2.72 -11.40
CA LYS A 36 4.29 -2.39 -12.36
C LYS A 36 2.97 -2.04 -11.70
N GLU A 37 2.60 -2.79 -10.68
CA GLU A 37 1.28 -2.76 -10.04
C GLU A 37 1.30 -2.17 -8.62
N GLY A 38 2.48 -1.91 -8.04
CA GLY A 38 2.59 -1.37 -6.69
C GLY A 38 2.19 0.11 -6.59
N VAL A 39 1.81 0.50 -5.38
CA VAL A 39 1.33 1.84 -5.04
C VAL A 39 2.15 2.38 -3.88
N ALA A 40 2.60 3.63 -3.95
CA ALA A 40 3.30 4.28 -2.84
C ALA A 40 2.28 4.66 -1.75
N TRP A 41 2.16 3.82 -0.72
CA TRP A 41 1.25 4.03 0.39
C TRP A 41 1.59 5.30 1.21
N LYS A 42 2.89 5.54 1.44
CA LYS A 42 3.38 6.74 2.12
C LYS A 42 4.55 7.31 1.34
N VAL A 43 4.59 8.63 1.20
CA VAL A 43 5.74 9.37 0.67
C VAL A 43 6.23 10.34 1.74
N ILE A 44 7.53 10.38 1.93
CA ILE A 44 8.26 11.25 2.85
C ILE A 44 9.20 12.10 2.00
N GLU A 45 9.11 13.41 2.17
CA GLU A 45 9.87 14.39 1.41
C GLU A 45 10.38 15.48 2.35
N ASN A 46 11.39 16.23 1.89
CA ASN A 46 11.92 17.41 2.59
C ASN A 46 12.44 17.13 4.02
N ILE A 47 13.05 15.97 4.25
CA ILE A 47 13.70 15.63 5.53
C ILE A 47 15.21 15.82 5.39
N GLY A 48 15.75 16.84 6.04
CA GLY A 48 17.18 17.14 6.06
C GLY A 48 18.00 16.15 6.90
N GLN A 49 19.33 16.29 6.85
CA GLN A 49 20.25 15.47 7.64
C GLN A 49 19.92 15.57 9.15
N ASP A 50 19.97 14.44 9.83
CA ASP A 50 19.63 14.20 11.24
C ASP A 50 18.20 14.62 11.65
N SER A 51 17.37 14.97 10.68
CA SER A 51 15.94 15.22 10.87
C SER A 51 15.13 13.94 10.70
N MET A 52 13.89 13.96 11.19
CA MET A 52 13.04 12.78 11.21
C MET A 52 11.59 13.06 10.78
N SER A 53 10.90 11.99 10.39
CA SER A 53 9.46 11.97 10.13
C SER A 53 8.82 10.81 10.87
N CYS A 54 7.74 11.08 11.62
CA CYS A 54 7.00 10.07 12.37
C CYS A 54 5.62 9.85 11.76
N PHE A 55 5.20 8.59 11.63
CA PHE A 55 3.88 8.23 11.13
C PHE A 55 3.45 6.86 11.66
N VAL A 56 2.15 6.57 11.57
CA VAL A 56 1.58 5.29 12.01
C VAL A 56 1.31 4.41 10.80
N TYR A 57 1.70 3.14 10.87
CA TYR A 57 1.18 2.08 10.01
C TYR A 57 0.02 1.38 10.73
N PRO A 58 -1.24 1.67 10.36
CA PRO A 58 -2.38 1.16 11.11
C PRO A 58 -2.53 -0.36 10.99
N ALA A 59 -2.96 -1.03 12.05
CA ALA A 59 -3.33 -2.44 12.04
C ALA A 59 -4.51 -2.70 11.10
N LYS A 60 -5.50 -1.81 11.15
CA LYS A 60 -6.73 -1.90 10.35
C LYS A 60 -6.41 -1.73 8.87
N THR A 61 -6.98 -2.59 8.03
CA THR A 61 -7.01 -2.42 6.57
C THR A 61 -8.44 -2.17 6.16
N GLU A 62 -8.66 -1.37 5.13
CA GLU A 62 -9.97 -1.16 4.55
C GLU A 62 -9.98 -1.62 3.09
N VAL A 63 -11.16 -2.00 2.60
CA VAL A 63 -11.39 -2.46 1.24
C VAL A 63 -12.51 -1.62 0.62
N TYR A 64 -12.31 -1.21 -0.63
CA TYR A 64 -13.31 -0.46 -1.39
C TYR A 64 -13.10 -0.64 -2.89
N ALA A 65 -14.06 -0.20 -3.68
CA ALA A 65 -13.91 -0.12 -5.13
C ALA A 65 -14.16 1.28 -5.65
N SER A 66 -13.54 1.57 -6.79
CA SER A 66 -13.81 2.79 -7.56
C SER A 66 -14.06 2.46 -9.03
N TRP A 67 -14.72 3.36 -9.75
CA TRP A 67 -14.91 3.27 -11.19
C TRP A 67 -14.83 4.67 -11.81
N GLU A 68 -14.86 4.74 -13.15
CA GLU A 68 -14.71 6.00 -13.89
C GLU A 68 -13.45 6.76 -13.48
N ASN A 69 -12.28 6.10 -13.57
CA ASN A 69 -10.98 6.70 -13.22
C ASN A 69 -10.90 7.24 -11.78
N ASN A 70 -11.53 6.53 -10.84
CA ASN A 70 -11.65 6.90 -9.43
C ASN A 70 -12.57 8.10 -9.14
N CYS A 71 -13.36 8.59 -10.09
CA CYS A 71 -14.34 9.65 -9.83
C CYS A 71 -15.50 9.18 -8.93
N ASN A 72 -15.85 7.90 -9.01
CA ASN A 72 -16.88 7.29 -8.18
C ASN A 72 -16.28 6.17 -7.33
N GLN A 73 -16.77 5.99 -6.10
CA GLN A 73 -16.29 4.96 -5.20
C GLN A 73 -17.38 4.49 -4.23
N THR A 74 -17.23 3.27 -3.72
CA THR A 74 -18.05 2.80 -2.60
C THR A 74 -17.53 3.34 -1.28
N LYS A 75 -18.38 3.25 -0.24
CA LYS A 75 -17.88 3.32 1.13
C LYS A 75 -16.86 2.20 1.36
N ALA A 76 -15.79 2.51 2.08
CA ALA A 76 -14.81 1.52 2.51
C ALA A 76 -15.34 0.68 3.67
N LEU A 77 -15.05 -0.62 3.65
CA LEU A 77 -15.36 -1.56 4.72
C LEU A 77 -14.08 -2.04 5.40
N ASN A 78 -14.20 -2.42 6.68
CA ASN A 78 -13.09 -3.06 7.36
C ASN A 78 -12.75 -4.39 6.67
N CYS A 79 -11.48 -4.56 6.34
CA CYS A 79 -10.97 -5.70 5.58
C CYS A 79 -10.50 -6.80 6.54
N ILE A 80 -11.07 -7.99 6.40
CA ILE A 80 -10.78 -9.16 7.24
C ILE A 80 -10.23 -10.28 6.35
N PRO A 81 -9.00 -10.78 6.60
CA PRO A 81 -8.47 -11.94 5.89
C PRO A 81 -9.43 -13.14 5.93
N GLY A 82 -9.59 -13.81 4.79
CA GLY A 82 -10.51 -14.94 4.63
C GLY A 82 -11.94 -14.52 4.28
N LYS A 83 -12.24 -13.22 4.17
CA LYS A 83 -13.55 -12.71 3.75
C LYS A 83 -13.61 -12.30 2.29
N ARG A 84 -14.83 -12.37 1.75
CA ARG A 84 -15.18 -11.86 0.43
C ARG A 84 -16.08 -10.65 0.57
N TYR A 85 -15.78 -9.65 -0.26
CA TYR A 85 -16.58 -8.47 -0.45
C TYR A 85 -17.08 -8.44 -1.89
N THR A 86 -18.29 -7.94 -2.11
CA THR A 86 -18.87 -7.84 -3.44
C THR A 86 -19.45 -6.46 -3.66
N ILE A 87 -19.11 -5.88 -4.80
CA ILE A 87 -19.80 -4.71 -5.33
C ILE A 87 -21.06 -5.18 -6.02
N THR A 88 -22.21 -4.72 -5.58
CA THR A 88 -23.52 -5.08 -6.12
C THR A 88 -24.39 -3.84 -6.26
N GLU A 89 -25.52 -3.96 -6.95
CA GLU A 89 -26.48 -2.88 -7.14
C GLU A 89 -27.83 -3.28 -6.54
N ASN A 90 -28.39 -2.42 -5.70
CA ASN A 90 -29.73 -2.61 -5.12
C ASN A 90 -30.60 -1.36 -5.35
N SER A 91 -31.76 -1.28 -4.67
CA SER A 91 -32.68 -0.13 -4.80
C SER A 91 -32.08 1.22 -4.38
N SER A 92 -30.97 1.22 -3.64
CA SER A 92 -30.21 2.42 -3.25
C SER A 92 -29.00 2.73 -4.15
N GLY A 93 -28.75 1.90 -5.17
CA GLY A 93 -27.63 2.04 -6.11
C GLY A 93 -26.48 1.07 -5.83
N ILE A 94 -25.28 1.43 -6.30
CA ILE A 94 -24.06 0.63 -6.19
C ILE A 94 -23.50 0.67 -4.77
N ILE A 95 -23.33 -0.49 -4.15
CA ILE A 95 -22.82 -0.64 -2.79
C ILE A 95 -21.76 -1.74 -2.70
N LEU A 96 -20.90 -1.66 -1.67
CA LEU A 96 -20.00 -2.75 -1.27
C LEU A 96 -20.59 -3.46 -0.05
N ILE A 97 -20.65 -4.79 -0.11
CA ILE A 97 -21.09 -5.64 1.01
C ILE A 97 -20.06 -6.72 1.31
N GLU A 98 -19.92 -7.11 2.57
CA GLU A 98 -19.27 -8.37 2.94
C GLU A 98 -20.27 -9.51 2.69
N ASN A 99 -19.93 -10.50 1.86
CA ASN A 99 -20.88 -11.54 1.45
C ASN A 99 -20.27 -12.95 1.42
N GLY A 100 -19.58 -13.30 2.51
CA GLY A 100 -19.13 -14.67 2.77
C GLY A 100 -17.62 -14.77 2.88
N ASN A 101 -17.10 -15.95 2.57
CA ASN A 101 -15.69 -16.26 2.74
C ASN A 101 -14.95 -16.25 1.39
N ALA A 102 -13.69 -15.84 1.43
CA ALA A 102 -12.75 -15.99 0.33
C ALA A 102 -12.50 -17.47 0.03
N LEU A 103 -12.03 -17.80 -1.18
CA LEU A 103 -11.66 -19.19 -1.51
C LEU A 103 -10.48 -19.68 -0.66
N LYS A 104 -9.56 -18.78 -0.28
CA LYS A 104 -8.46 -19.07 0.63
C LYS A 104 -8.61 -18.22 1.88
N SER A 105 -8.49 -18.85 3.05
CA SER A 105 -8.60 -18.19 4.35
C SER A 105 -7.54 -17.12 4.61
N SER A 106 -6.43 -17.14 3.87
CA SER A 106 -5.37 -16.14 3.95
C SER A 106 -5.59 -14.94 3.01
N GLU A 107 -6.52 -15.04 2.06
CA GLU A 107 -6.77 -14.00 1.06
C GLU A 107 -8.00 -13.17 1.41
N VAL A 108 -8.01 -11.94 0.90
CA VAL A 108 -9.19 -11.08 0.82
C VAL A 108 -9.65 -11.07 -0.62
N GLU A 109 -10.93 -11.25 -0.87
CA GLU A 109 -11.50 -11.20 -2.22
C GLU A 109 -12.44 -10.01 -2.39
N LEU A 110 -12.34 -9.31 -3.51
CA LEU A 110 -13.32 -8.32 -3.96
C LEU A 110 -13.90 -8.75 -5.32
N THR A 111 -15.19 -9.05 -5.37
CA THR A 111 -15.92 -9.43 -6.59
C THR A 111 -16.67 -8.23 -7.16
N ASN A 112 -16.64 -8.10 -8.48
CA ASN A 112 -17.44 -7.13 -9.21
C ASN A 112 -18.72 -7.77 -9.75
N ASP A 113 -19.88 -7.44 -9.19
CA ASP A 113 -21.20 -7.89 -9.64
C ASP A 113 -22.02 -6.76 -10.28
N ILE A 114 -21.35 -5.70 -10.76
CA ILE A 114 -21.99 -4.60 -11.50
C ILE A 114 -21.37 -4.40 -12.88
N LYS A 115 -22.16 -3.86 -13.80
CA LYS A 115 -21.71 -3.51 -15.14
C LYS A 115 -21.41 -2.02 -15.22
N VAL A 116 -20.12 -1.69 -15.13
CA VAL A 116 -19.61 -0.33 -15.36
C VAL A 116 -18.60 -0.33 -16.49
N LYS A 117 -18.48 0.80 -17.19
CA LYS A 117 -17.52 0.97 -18.28
C LYS A 117 -16.10 0.69 -17.78
N ASN A 118 -15.38 -0.18 -18.48
CA ASN A 118 -14.01 -0.64 -18.16
C ASN A 118 -13.86 -1.43 -16.84
N GLY A 119 -14.96 -1.83 -16.19
CA GLY A 119 -14.91 -2.51 -14.90
C GLY A 119 -14.58 -1.57 -13.73
N ILE A 120 -14.31 -2.15 -12.56
CA ILE A 120 -13.95 -1.42 -11.35
C ILE A 120 -12.44 -1.54 -11.09
N SER A 121 -11.91 -0.58 -10.33
CA SER A 121 -10.68 -0.76 -9.57
C SER A 121 -10.99 -1.26 -8.16
N ALA A 122 -10.30 -2.30 -7.71
CA ALA A 122 -10.37 -2.80 -6.34
C ALA A 122 -9.18 -2.29 -5.53
N HIS A 123 -9.43 -1.81 -4.31
CA HIS A 123 -8.44 -1.16 -3.47
C HIS A 123 -8.39 -1.76 -2.08
N LEU A 124 -7.18 -1.83 -1.55
CA LEU A 124 -6.93 -1.96 -0.12
C LEU A 124 -6.25 -0.67 0.35
N SER A 125 -6.71 -0.12 1.46
CA SER A 125 -6.15 1.10 2.05
C SER A 125 -5.83 0.94 3.52
N LYS A 126 -4.89 1.76 4.00
CA LYS A 126 -4.52 1.90 5.41
C LYS A 126 -4.34 3.37 5.73
N GLY A 127 -4.99 3.86 6.79
CA GLY A 127 -4.89 5.27 7.19
C GLY A 127 -5.34 6.24 6.10
N GLY A 128 -6.35 5.85 5.30
CA GLY A 128 -6.89 6.67 4.20
C GLY A 128 -6.06 6.70 2.92
N SER A 129 -4.92 6.00 2.87
CA SER A 129 -4.08 5.92 1.65
C SER A 129 -4.10 4.52 1.05
N ASP A 130 -4.10 4.44 -0.28
CA ASP A 130 -4.05 3.17 -1.00
C ASP A 130 -2.75 2.42 -0.71
N LEU A 131 -2.91 1.16 -0.31
CA LEU A 131 -1.84 0.23 0.00
C LEU A 131 -1.59 -0.71 -1.18
N ILE A 132 -2.66 -1.28 -1.74
CA ILE A 132 -2.63 -2.20 -2.90
C ILE A 132 -3.83 -1.87 -3.79
N LYS A 133 -3.62 -1.85 -5.09
CA LYS A 133 -4.68 -1.58 -6.08
C LYS A 133 -4.67 -2.61 -7.21
N LYS A 134 -5.86 -3.02 -7.66
CA LYS A 134 -6.07 -3.74 -8.93
C LYS A 134 -6.98 -2.89 -9.82
N ASN A 135 -6.44 -2.36 -10.92
CA ASN A 135 -7.12 -1.34 -11.73
C ASN A 135 -8.36 -1.84 -12.49
N VAL A 136 -8.36 -3.09 -12.95
CA VAL A 136 -9.43 -3.63 -13.79
C VAL A 136 -9.91 -4.97 -13.24
N VAL A 137 -11.13 -4.96 -12.71
CA VAL A 137 -11.91 -6.14 -12.36
C VAL A 137 -13.20 -6.08 -13.16
N ALA A 138 -13.31 -6.91 -14.21
CA ALA A 138 -14.47 -6.91 -15.08
C ALA A 138 -15.71 -7.50 -14.37
N PHE A 139 -16.90 -7.30 -14.93
CA PHE A 139 -18.14 -7.88 -14.42
C PHE A 139 -18.02 -9.41 -14.29
N GLY A 140 -18.42 -9.94 -13.14
CA GLY A 140 -18.32 -11.36 -12.79
C GLY A 140 -16.90 -11.82 -12.41
N GLN A 141 -15.90 -10.94 -12.43
CA GLN A 141 -14.53 -11.25 -12.00
C GLN A 141 -14.28 -10.81 -10.55
N LYS A 142 -13.13 -11.24 -10.02
CA LYS A 142 -12.66 -10.86 -8.70
C LYS A 142 -11.20 -10.44 -8.69
N ALA A 143 -10.85 -9.58 -7.73
CA ALA A 143 -9.49 -9.38 -7.27
C ALA A 143 -9.26 -10.18 -5.99
N SER A 144 -8.08 -10.79 -5.88
CA SER A 144 -7.59 -11.41 -4.64
C SER A 144 -6.43 -10.58 -4.10
N PHE A 145 -6.32 -10.52 -2.78
CA PHE A 145 -5.22 -9.87 -2.08
C PHE A 145 -4.69 -10.76 -0.96
N LEU A 146 -3.38 -10.97 -0.95
CA LEU A 146 -2.67 -11.61 0.15
C LEU A 146 -1.78 -10.59 0.84
N ILE A 147 -2.21 -10.13 2.02
CA ILE A 147 -1.50 -9.11 2.79
C ILE A 147 -0.58 -9.80 3.77
N LYS A 148 0.69 -9.40 3.78
CA LYS A 148 1.66 -9.77 4.83
C LYS A 148 1.96 -8.54 5.68
N PRO A 149 2.33 -8.69 6.97
CA PRO A 149 2.74 -7.58 7.82
C PRO A 149 4.16 -7.14 7.44
N LYS A 150 4.36 -6.71 6.19
CA LYS A 150 5.65 -6.27 5.67
C LYS A 150 5.45 -5.01 4.84
N ILE A 151 6.38 -4.09 4.96
CA ILE A 151 6.48 -2.90 4.12
C ILE A 151 7.85 -2.86 3.45
N TYR A 152 7.93 -2.10 2.38
CA TYR A 152 9.12 -1.95 1.56
C TYR A 152 9.43 -0.47 1.43
N TRP A 153 10.70 -0.13 1.60
CA TRP A 153 11.21 1.23 1.50
C TRP A 153 11.97 1.39 0.19
N GLY A 154 11.72 2.51 -0.48
CA GLY A 154 12.38 2.88 -1.72
C GLY A 154 12.64 4.37 -1.77
N ILE A 155 13.45 4.72 -2.76
CA ILE A 155 13.90 6.06 -3.11
C ILE A 155 13.48 6.28 -4.56
N ALA A 156 12.78 7.37 -4.81
CA ALA A 156 12.36 7.76 -6.16
C ALA A 156 12.18 9.27 -6.28
N SER A 157 12.20 9.75 -7.52
CA SER A 157 11.65 11.03 -7.91
C SER A 157 10.29 10.85 -8.61
N GLU A 158 9.51 11.94 -8.69
CA GLU A 158 8.18 11.96 -9.32
C GLU A 158 7.14 10.99 -8.73
N ILE A 159 7.33 10.58 -7.47
CA ILE A 159 6.36 9.75 -6.74
C ILE A 159 5.41 10.61 -5.89
N GLN A 160 4.15 10.19 -5.86
CA GLN A 160 3.09 10.79 -5.04
C GLN A 160 2.46 9.74 -4.13
N GLN A 161 1.93 10.17 -2.99
CA GLN A 161 1.16 9.30 -2.10
C GLN A 161 -0.07 8.74 -2.83
N SER A 162 -0.31 7.44 -2.69
CA SER A 162 -1.29 6.65 -3.45
C SER A 162 -1.07 6.66 -4.97
N GLY A 163 0.09 7.12 -5.44
CA GLY A 163 0.52 7.03 -6.84
C GLY A 163 1.09 5.67 -7.21
N ALA A 164 0.99 5.32 -8.49
CA ALA A 164 1.59 4.09 -9.01
C ALA A 164 3.12 4.17 -9.01
N ILE A 165 3.79 3.12 -8.53
CA ILE A 165 5.26 3.03 -8.51
C ILE A 165 5.82 3.05 -9.94
N SER A 166 5.11 2.47 -10.90
CA SER A 166 5.48 2.46 -12.32
C SER A 166 5.52 3.83 -12.98
N SER A 167 4.93 4.85 -12.36
CA SER A 167 4.96 6.24 -12.83
C SER A 167 6.11 7.05 -12.23
N ALA A 168 6.87 6.47 -11.29
CA ALA A 168 7.99 7.14 -10.64
C ALA A 168 9.32 6.83 -11.34
N VAL A 169 10.27 7.76 -11.17
CA VAL A 169 11.66 7.54 -11.54
C VAL A 169 12.37 6.93 -10.33
N ILE A 170 12.57 5.61 -10.37
CA ILE A 170 13.07 4.84 -9.23
C ILE A 170 14.60 4.94 -9.18
N ASP A 171 15.12 5.47 -8.07
CA ASP A 171 16.56 5.59 -7.81
C ASP A 171 17.11 4.39 -7.01
N SER A 172 16.22 3.52 -6.52
CA SER A 172 16.58 2.32 -5.76
C SER A 172 16.89 1.13 -6.65
N LEU A 173 18.05 0.50 -6.43
CA LEU A 173 18.40 -0.78 -7.07
C LEU A 173 17.57 -1.94 -6.50
N ASN A 174 17.25 -1.89 -5.21
CA ASN A 174 16.43 -2.85 -4.50
C ASN A 174 15.58 -2.12 -3.46
N PHE A 175 14.42 -2.68 -3.11
CA PHE A 175 13.62 -2.18 -2.00
C PHE A 175 14.04 -2.82 -0.69
N PHE A 176 14.17 -2.01 0.36
CA PHE A 176 14.48 -2.50 1.69
C PHE A 176 13.21 -3.07 2.33
N GLU A 177 13.20 -4.37 2.59
CA GLU A 177 12.09 -5.05 3.25
C GLU A 177 12.16 -4.85 4.76
N GLN A 178 11.04 -4.45 5.37
CA GLN A 178 10.86 -4.39 6.80
C GLN A 178 9.68 -5.27 7.22
N ASN A 179 9.94 -6.21 8.13
CA ASN A 179 8.91 -7.03 8.76
C ASN A 179 8.29 -6.29 9.95
N LEU A 180 6.96 -6.19 9.95
CA LEU A 180 6.14 -5.54 10.99
C LEU A 180 5.33 -6.56 11.82
N GLU A 181 5.61 -7.86 11.69
CA GLU A 181 4.95 -8.87 12.49
C GLU A 181 5.25 -8.68 13.99
N SER A 182 4.20 -8.45 14.76
CA SER A 182 4.27 -8.18 16.21
C SER A 182 5.10 -6.93 16.58
N VAL A 183 5.25 -5.99 15.65
CA VAL A 183 5.99 -4.74 15.86
C VAL A 183 5.05 -3.61 16.26
N SER A 184 5.29 -3.05 17.44
CA SER A 184 4.60 -1.87 17.97
C SER A 184 5.30 -0.56 17.61
N SER A 185 6.63 -0.58 17.48
CA SER A 185 7.40 0.59 17.05
C SER A 185 8.65 0.21 16.25
N ALA A 186 9.06 1.08 15.33
CA ALA A 186 10.30 0.91 14.59
C ALA A 186 10.93 2.24 14.18
N THR A 187 12.25 2.31 14.28
CA THR A 187 13.07 3.42 13.78
C THR A 187 13.91 2.94 12.60
N VAL A 188 13.75 3.58 11.44
CA VAL A 188 14.48 3.27 10.20
C VAL A 188 15.28 4.49 9.77
N SER A 189 16.56 4.30 9.44
CA SER A 189 17.42 5.37 8.94
C SER A 189 17.77 5.17 7.47
N LEU A 190 17.90 6.28 6.73
CA LEU A 190 18.59 6.32 5.43
C LEU A 190 20.03 6.76 5.64
N ASN A 191 20.98 5.99 5.14
CA ASN A 191 22.42 6.22 5.27
C ASN A 191 23.08 6.32 3.89
N GLY A 192 24.31 6.83 3.86
CA GLY A 192 25.12 6.93 2.65
C GLY A 192 24.95 8.27 1.92
N ASN A 193 25.26 8.28 0.63
CA ASN A 193 25.26 9.46 -0.23
C ASN A 193 25.22 9.05 -1.72
N ALA A 194 25.13 10.01 -2.63
CA ALA A 194 25.04 9.74 -4.07
C ALA A 194 26.27 9.01 -4.66
N LYS A 195 27.44 9.08 -4.01
CA LYS A 195 28.67 8.42 -4.47
C LYS A 195 28.76 6.96 -4.01
N GLU A 196 28.41 6.70 -2.75
CA GLU A 196 28.50 5.38 -2.12
C GLU A 196 27.21 4.56 -2.28
N GLY A 197 26.13 5.21 -2.70
CA GLY A 197 24.79 4.65 -2.72
C GLY A 197 24.07 4.89 -1.39
N TYR A 198 22.75 4.70 -1.46
CA TYR A 198 21.87 4.83 -0.31
C TYR A 198 21.50 3.47 0.25
N SER A 199 21.40 3.38 1.59
CA SER A 199 20.93 2.17 2.26
C SER A 199 20.02 2.50 3.45
N PHE A 200 18.93 1.74 3.55
CA PHE A 200 18.06 1.77 4.72
C PHE A 200 18.57 0.80 5.78
N LYS A 201 18.33 1.14 7.05
CA LYS A 201 18.69 0.31 8.20
C LYS A 201 17.64 0.44 9.30
N VAL A 202 17.24 -0.67 9.91
CA VAL A 202 16.51 -0.64 11.19
C VAL A 202 17.49 -0.29 12.31
N GLU A 203 17.25 0.81 12.99
CA GLU A 203 18.03 1.22 14.17
C GLU A 203 17.47 0.60 15.44
N GLU A 204 16.14 0.49 15.53
CA GLU A 204 15.42 -0.03 16.69
C GLU A 204 14.06 -0.58 16.25
N GLN A 205 13.61 -1.67 16.88
CA GLN A 205 12.31 -2.27 16.63
C GLN A 205 11.84 -3.04 17.86
N GLU A 206 10.60 -2.77 18.30
CA GLU A 206 9.95 -3.36 19.48
C GLU A 206 8.60 -3.99 19.15
#